data_AF-A0A846AJM0-F1
#
_entry.id   AF-A0A846AJM0-F1
#
_cell.length_a   1.000
_cell.length_b   1.000
_cell.length_c   1.000
_cell.angle_alpha   90.00
_cell.angle_beta   90.00
_cell.angle_gamma   90.00
#
_symmetry.space_group_name_H-M   'P 1'
#
loop_
_entity.id
_entity.type
_entity.pdbx_description
1 polymer ?
#
loop_
_entity_poly.entity_id
_entity_poly.type
_entity_poly.pdbx_seq_one_letter_code
_entity_poly.pdbx_strand_id
1 'polypeptide(L)'
;MMNKDIMEQVTQSYKVMLAYHQQVGSLFKVLDNRFASEHNAKKFLPISLNKLFSVCDDEYMFLDNYTLLNRKEPYDSGLPFWLGRFYVNADYLVDNTPIDDYPAKQVQYIAFVWIWVGCDDPNVVDAEEPECWIAIIEPKPTNPETRIYDVAEMIWKWIRIETTAEEESDGWISGRFYPNDFGSELNGFWHVKRFPLKEISSIYHIYKLIINPLTEKLTELEEIQ
;
A
#
# COMPACT_ATOMS: atom_id res chain seq x y z
N MET A 1 5.45 19.25 35.21
CA MET A 1 4.99 20.34 34.31
C MET A 1 5.75 20.16 33.01
N MET A 2 5.08 19.80 31.91
CA MET A 2 5.75 19.60 30.62
C MET A 2 6.27 20.96 30.12
N ASN A 3 7.52 21.00 29.63
CA ASN A 3 8.13 22.26 29.16
C ASN A 3 7.28 22.83 28.01
N LYS A 4 7.00 24.13 28.04
CA LYS A 4 6.17 24.83 27.03
C LYS A 4 6.70 24.60 25.62
N ASP A 5 8.02 24.56 25.45
CA ASP A 5 8.66 24.32 24.15
C ASP A 5 8.38 22.91 23.61
N ILE A 6 8.31 21.91 24.50
CA ILE A 6 7.97 20.53 24.15
C ILE A 6 6.50 20.47 23.69
N MET A 7 5.59 21.16 24.39
CA MET A 7 4.19 21.24 23.99
C MET A 7 4.02 21.86 22.60
N GLU A 8 4.75 22.95 22.32
CA GLU A 8 4.71 23.63 21.03
C GLU A 8 5.25 22.73 19.90
N GLN A 9 6.38 22.04 20.12
CA GLN A 9 6.95 21.10 19.16
C GLN A 9 6.01 19.93 18.87
N VAL A 10 5.47 19.28 19.91
CA VAL A 10 4.51 18.16 19.75
C VAL A 10 3.29 18.60 18.94
N THR A 11 2.74 19.77 19.27
CA THR A 11 1.58 20.32 18.55
C THR A 11 1.91 20.60 17.08
N GLN A 12 3.11 21.12 16.80
CA GLN A 12 3.54 21.41 15.45
C GLN A 12 3.76 20.12 14.63
N SER A 13 4.42 19.12 15.20
CA SER A 13 4.61 17.81 14.56
C SER A 13 3.27 17.14 14.22
N TYR A 14 2.31 17.16 15.15
CA TYR A 14 0.97 16.64 14.90
C TYR A 14 0.27 17.35 13.73
N LYS A 15 0.34 18.69 13.66
CA LYS A 15 -0.23 19.46 12.54
C LYS A 15 0.41 19.11 11.20
N VAL A 16 1.72 18.92 11.16
CA VAL A 16 2.46 18.52 9.95
C VAL A 16 2.00 17.14 9.50
N MET A 17 1.93 16.17 10.41
CA MET A 17 1.47 14.82 10.11
C MET A 17 0.01 14.80 9.62
N LEU A 18 -0.87 15.58 10.25
CA LEU A 18 -2.26 15.71 9.81
C LEU A 18 -2.35 16.29 8.39
N ALA A 19 -1.58 17.34 8.08
CA ALA A 19 -1.54 17.93 6.75
C ALA A 19 -1.01 16.94 5.70
N TYR A 20 0.02 16.17 6.04
CA TYR A 20 0.53 15.07 5.21
C TYR A 20 -0.57 14.05 4.88
N HIS A 21 -1.30 13.55 5.88
CA HIS A 21 -2.39 12.58 5.68
C HIS A 21 -3.52 13.13 4.78
N GLN A 22 -3.88 14.40 4.95
CA GLN A 22 -4.88 15.06 4.09
C GLN A 22 -4.41 15.16 2.63
N GLN A 23 -3.12 15.44 2.41
CA GLN A 23 -2.53 15.49 1.08
C GLN A 23 -2.49 14.09 0.44
N VAL A 24 -2.09 13.06 1.20
CA VAL A 24 -2.12 11.66 0.73
C VAL A 24 -3.55 11.25 0.36
N GLY A 25 -4.54 11.53 1.20
CA GLY A 25 -5.95 11.26 0.88
C GLY A 25 -6.43 12.00 -0.37
N SER A 26 -5.94 13.22 -0.61
CA SER A 26 -6.24 13.98 -1.83
C SER A 26 -5.58 13.38 -3.07
N LEU A 27 -4.35 12.89 -2.95
CA LEU A 27 -3.66 12.16 -4.02
C LEU A 27 -4.45 10.92 -4.45
N PHE A 28 -4.93 10.10 -3.52
CA PHE A 28 -5.73 8.91 -3.85
C PHE A 28 -7.01 9.24 -4.62
N LYS A 29 -7.70 10.34 -4.29
CA LYS A 29 -8.85 10.81 -5.09
C LYS A 29 -8.45 11.18 -6.52
N VAL A 30 -7.26 11.75 -6.72
CA VAL A 30 -6.74 12.01 -8.07
C VAL A 30 -6.43 10.69 -8.76
N LEU A 31 -5.76 9.75 -8.09
CA LEU A 31 -5.42 8.44 -8.63
C LEU A 31 -6.66 7.68 -9.08
N ASP A 32 -7.70 7.56 -8.25
CA ASP A 32 -8.95 6.89 -8.61
C ASP A 32 -9.53 7.41 -9.93
N ASN A 33 -9.60 8.74 -10.06
CA ASN A 33 -10.12 9.40 -11.26
C ASN A 33 -9.23 9.15 -12.49
N ARG A 34 -7.91 9.12 -12.32
CA ARG A 34 -6.96 8.91 -13.42
C ARG A 34 -6.89 7.46 -13.85
N PHE A 35 -6.92 6.52 -12.91
CA PHE A 35 -6.97 5.09 -13.20
C PHE A 35 -8.24 4.66 -13.93
N ALA A 36 -9.36 5.33 -13.65
CA ALA A 36 -10.64 5.06 -14.32
C ALA A 36 -10.74 5.61 -15.75
N SER A 37 -9.72 6.32 -16.25
CA SER A 37 -9.70 6.94 -17.59
C SER A 37 -9.64 5.90 -18.71
N GLU A 38 -10.44 6.09 -19.75
CA GLU A 38 -10.48 5.24 -20.96
C GLU A 38 -9.21 5.35 -21.83
N HIS A 39 -8.39 6.37 -21.60
CA HIS A 39 -7.13 6.56 -22.34
C HIS A 39 -5.95 5.72 -21.81
N ASN A 40 -6.13 5.03 -20.69
CA ASN A 40 -5.09 4.18 -20.13
C ASN A 40 -5.05 2.83 -20.87
N ALA A 41 -3.89 2.19 -20.89
CA ALA A 41 -3.76 0.84 -21.45
C ALA A 41 -4.68 -0.17 -20.73
N LYS A 42 -4.85 0.01 -19.42
CA LYS A 42 -5.74 -0.75 -18.55
C LYS A 42 -6.49 0.19 -17.63
N LYS A 43 -7.75 -0.12 -17.36
CA LYS A 43 -8.58 0.64 -16.43
C LYS A 43 -8.51 -0.03 -15.06
N PHE A 44 -8.01 0.70 -14.07
CA PHE A 44 -7.97 0.22 -12.70
C PHE A 44 -9.13 0.78 -11.89
N LEU A 45 -9.77 -0.08 -11.10
CA LEU A 45 -10.81 0.29 -10.16
C LEU A 45 -10.40 -0.12 -8.75
N PRO A 46 -10.62 0.75 -7.74
CA PRO A 46 -10.21 0.44 -6.39
C PRO A 46 -11.07 -0.68 -5.79
N ILE A 47 -10.43 -1.61 -5.07
CA ILE A 47 -11.15 -2.69 -4.37
C ILE A 47 -12.09 -2.11 -3.30
N SER A 48 -11.69 -1.01 -2.66
CA SER A 48 -12.50 -0.27 -1.69
C SER A 48 -12.43 1.24 -1.95
N LEU A 49 -13.54 1.80 -2.45
CA LEU A 49 -13.64 3.20 -2.91
C LEU A 49 -13.38 4.23 -1.80
N ASN A 50 -13.69 3.89 -0.54
CA ASN A 50 -13.72 4.85 0.57
C ASN A 50 -12.74 4.51 1.71
N LYS A 51 -11.88 3.52 1.52
CA LYS A 51 -10.90 3.13 2.53
C LYS A 51 -9.48 3.20 1.95
N LEU A 52 -8.54 3.54 2.82
CA LEU A 52 -7.13 3.27 2.60
C LEU A 52 -6.74 2.16 3.58
N PHE A 53 -5.89 1.25 3.11
CA PHE A 53 -5.19 0.31 3.96
C PHE A 53 -4.10 1.09 4.69
N SER A 54 -3.98 0.86 5.99
CA SER A 54 -3.07 1.58 6.87
C SER A 54 -2.48 0.65 7.91
N VAL A 55 -1.24 0.88 8.35
CA VAL A 55 -0.72 0.17 9.53
C VAL A 55 -1.27 0.88 10.77
N CYS A 56 -2.27 0.28 11.42
CA CYS A 56 -2.73 0.53 12.79
C CYS A 56 -3.51 -0.69 13.34
N ASP A 57 -3.13 -1.92 12.99
CA ASP A 57 -3.96 -3.10 13.33
C ASP A 57 -3.81 -3.49 14.83
N ASP A 58 -4.90 -3.25 15.58
CA ASP A 58 -5.48 -4.04 16.69
C ASP A 58 -4.72 -4.37 17.99
N GLU A 59 -3.44 -3.99 18.21
CA GLU A 59 -2.74 -4.27 19.50
C GLU A 59 -2.02 -3.09 20.18
N TYR A 60 -2.46 -1.84 20.00
CA TYR A 60 -1.99 -0.76 20.87
C TYR A 60 -2.79 -0.70 22.18
N MET A 61 -2.33 -1.48 23.17
CA MET A 61 -2.83 -1.42 24.54
C MET A 61 -2.75 0.01 25.11
N PHE A 62 -3.92 0.65 25.31
CA PHE A 62 -4.07 1.69 26.33
C PHE A 62 -3.91 1.03 27.71
N LEU A 63 -2.69 0.90 28.22
CA LEU A 63 -2.45 0.52 29.61
C LEU A 63 -2.39 1.78 30.49
N ASP A 64 -3.49 2.01 31.22
CA ASP A 64 -3.75 3.15 32.12
C ASP A 64 -2.84 3.22 33.38
N ASN A 65 -1.77 2.43 33.42
CA ASN A 65 -0.84 2.38 34.56
C ASN A 65 0.60 2.16 34.09
N TYR A 66 1.32 3.24 33.76
CA TYR A 66 2.78 3.19 33.63
C TYR A 66 3.48 4.21 34.53
N THR A 67 4.06 3.68 35.61
CA THR A 67 5.12 4.29 36.40
C THR A 67 6.42 4.35 35.59
N LEU A 68 6.97 5.56 35.50
CA LEU A 68 8.12 6.07 34.75
C LEU A 68 9.50 5.43 35.03
N LEU A 69 9.63 4.12 35.26
CA LEU A 69 10.91 3.57 35.73
C LEU A 69 11.59 2.50 34.90
N ASN A 70 10.98 1.92 33.86
CA ASN A 70 11.71 0.97 33.01
C ASN A 70 11.26 1.05 31.55
N ARG A 71 12.20 1.51 30.71
CA ARG A 71 12.20 1.53 29.24
C ARG A 71 11.37 2.62 28.58
N LYS A 72 12.05 3.30 27.64
CA LYS A 72 11.68 4.53 26.93
C LYS A 72 11.24 4.17 25.50
N GLU A 73 10.19 3.38 25.33
CA GLU A 73 9.59 3.20 24.00
C GLU A 73 8.66 4.38 23.70
N PRO A 74 8.72 4.96 22.48
CA PRO A 74 8.02 6.19 22.19
C PRO A 74 6.51 5.97 21.96
N TYR A 75 5.84 7.09 22.18
CA TYR A 75 4.42 7.38 22.11
C TYR A 75 3.84 7.13 20.70
N ASP A 76 2.68 6.46 20.59
CA ASP A 76 1.91 6.38 19.35
C ASP A 76 1.14 7.70 19.13
N SER A 77 1.23 8.25 17.92
CA SER A 77 0.58 9.50 17.51
C SER A 77 -0.84 9.30 16.96
N GLY A 78 -1.30 8.05 16.79
CA GLY A 78 -2.60 7.71 16.21
C GLY A 78 -2.72 8.02 14.71
N LEU A 79 -1.59 8.26 14.03
CA LEU A 79 -1.52 8.56 12.61
C LEU A 79 -0.67 7.48 11.90
N PRO A 80 -1.23 6.73 10.93
CA PRO A 80 -0.54 5.62 10.30
C PRO A 80 0.65 6.09 9.45
N PHE A 81 1.75 5.34 9.52
CA PHE A 81 2.97 5.62 8.75
C PHE A 81 2.94 5.05 7.32
N TRP A 82 2.00 4.13 7.04
CA TRP A 82 1.66 3.65 5.70
C TRP A 82 0.20 3.95 5.37
N LEU A 83 -0.04 4.39 4.13
CA LEU A 83 -1.37 4.63 3.59
C LEU A 83 -1.44 4.17 2.15
N GLY A 84 -2.37 3.30 1.81
CA GLY A 84 -2.48 2.83 0.43
C GLY A 84 -3.80 2.24 0.03
N ARG A 85 -3.83 1.80 -1.22
CA ARG A 85 -5.03 1.27 -1.85
C ARG A 85 -4.68 0.22 -2.87
N PHE A 86 -5.51 -0.82 -2.89
CA PHE A 86 -5.49 -1.85 -3.90
C PHE A 86 -6.49 -1.56 -5.01
N TYR A 87 -6.14 -1.99 -6.22
CA TYR A 87 -6.92 -1.83 -7.43
C TYR A 87 -6.94 -3.13 -8.23
N VAL A 88 -7.97 -3.32 -9.03
CA VAL A 88 -8.12 -4.43 -9.95
C VAL A 88 -8.39 -3.92 -11.36
N ASN A 89 -8.01 -4.69 -12.36
CA ASN A 89 -8.37 -4.39 -13.74
C ASN A 89 -9.90 -4.50 -13.91
N ALA A 90 -10.50 -3.45 -14.49
CA ALA A 90 -11.93 -3.41 -14.76
C ALA A 90 -12.37 -4.49 -15.76
N ASP A 91 -11.48 -4.96 -16.63
CA ASP A 91 -11.79 -5.99 -17.63
C ASP A 91 -12.19 -7.33 -17.00
N TYR A 92 -11.77 -7.59 -15.75
CA TYR A 92 -12.12 -8.81 -15.02
C TYR A 92 -13.53 -8.77 -14.39
N LEU A 93 -14.16 -7.59 -14.34
CA LEU A 93 -15.42 -7.38 -13.67
C LEU A 93 -16.57 -7.51 -14.69
N VAL A 94 -17.18 -8.69 -14.71
CA VAL A 94 -18.19 -9.05 -15.73
C VAL A 94 -19.64 -8.84 -15.29
N ASP A 95 -19.88 -8.78 -13.97
CA ASP A 95 -21.22 -8.76 -13.38
C ASP A 95 -21.41 -7.58 -12.41
N ASN A 96 -22.64 -7.41 -11.91
CA ASN A 96 -23.00 -6.41 -10.88
C ASN A 96 -22.53 -6.80 -9.45
N THR A 97 -21.62 -7.77 -9.31
CA THR A 97 -21.03 -8.14 -8.02
C THR A 97 -20.25 -6.96 -7.45
N PRO A 98 -20.36 -6.65 -6.15
CA PRO A 98 -19.48 -5.69 -5.50
C PRO A 98 -18.01 -6.07 -5.71
N ILE A 99 -17.14 -5.10 -6.03
CA ILE A 99 -15.74 -5.37 -6.40
C ILE A 99 -15.03 -6.18 -5.30
N ASP A 100 -15.20 -5.78 -4.03
CA ASP A 100 -14.61 -6.41 -2.86
C ASP A 100 -15.02 -7.88 -2.64
N ASP A 101 -16.18 -8.29 -3.15
CA ASP A 101 -16.71 -9.65 -3.03
C ASP A 101 -16.36 -10.57 -4.21
N TYR A 102 -15.65 -10.08 -5.24
CA TYR A 102 -15.20 -10.96 -6.33
C TYR A 102 -14.27 -12.07 -5.78
N PRO A 103 -14.40 -13.32 -6.26
CA PRO A 103 -13.48 -14.38 -5.90
C PRO A 103 -12.12 -14.18 -6.58
N ALA A 104 -11.04 -14.48 -5.86
CA ALA A 104 -9.66 -14.31 -6.33
C ALA A 104 -9.40 -14.99 -7.69
N LYS A 105 -9.99 -16.16 -7.95
CA LYS A 105 -9.85 -16.86 -9.24
C LYS A 105 -10.31 -16.07 -10.47
N GLN A 106 -11.15 -15.04 -10.29
CA GLN A 106 -11.65 -14.20 -11.39
C GLN A 106 -10.78 -12.96 -11.59
N VAL A 107 -9.90 -12.64 -10.64
CA VAL A 107 -9.01 -11.47 -10.68
C VAL A 107 -7.59 -11.98 -10.60
N GLN A 108 -6.93 -12.09 -11.75
CA GLN A 108 -5.60 -12.66 -11.82
C GLN A 108 -4.54 -11.80 -11.15
N TYR A 109 -4.65 -10.48 -11.33
CA TYR A 109 -3.69 -9.52 -10.80
C TYR A 109 -4.35 -8.45 -9.93
N ILE A 110 -3.67 -8.09 -8.86
CA ILE A 110 -4.01 -6.96 -7.99
C ILE A 110 -2.90 -5.93 -8.08
N ALA A 111 -3.26 -4.69 -8.36
CA ALA A 111 -2.34 -3.56 -8.29
C ALA A 111 -2.42 -2.88 -6.92
N PHE A 112 -1.33 -2.25 -6.46
CA PHE A 112 -1.39 -1.36 -5.31
C PHE A 112 -0.60 -0.08 -5.51
N VAL A 113 -1.02 0.96 -4.77
CA VAL A 113 -0.23 2.17 -4.53
C VAL A 113 -0.20 2.44 -3.03
N TRP A 114 1.00 2.58 -2.47
CA TRP A 114 1.24 2.92 -1.07
C TRP A 114 2.09 4.17 -0.95
N ILE A 115 1.76 5.00 0.02
CA ILE A 115 2.62 6.08 0.49
C ILE A 115 3.13 5.69 1.87
N TRP A 116 4.44 5.72 2.04
CA TRP A 116 5.12 5.51 3.31
C TRP A 116 5.78 6.80 3.76
N VAL A 117 5.74 7.08 5.06
CA VAL A 117 6.41 8.26 5.63
C VAL A 117 7.95 8.16 5.56
N GLY A 118 8.49 6.96 5.36
CA GLY A 118 9.92 6.71 5.20
C GLY A 118 10.61 6.18 6.46
N CYS A 119 9.88 5.94 7.56
CA CYS A 119 10.47 5.38 8.78
C CYS A 119 9.49 4.51 9.57
N ASP A 120 10.02 3.87 10.61
CA ASP A 120 9.28 3.16 11.68
C ASP A 120 8.55 1.89 11.24
N ASP A 121 8.92 1.32 10.08
CA ASP A 121 8.48 -0.03 9.70
C ASP A 121 9.55 -1.07 10.11
N PRO A 122 9.21 -2.10 10.90
CA PRO A 122 10.18 -3.10 11.35
C PRO A 122 10.69 -4.03 10.22
N ASN A 123 10.05 -4.02 9.05
CA ASN A 123 10.37 -4.89 7.92
C ASN A 123 10.97 -4.14 6.72
N VAL A 124 11.09 -2.81 6.80
CA VAL A 124 11.61 -1.96 5.72
C VAL A 124 12.69 -1.05 6.27
N VAL A 125 13.82 -0.95 5.57
CA VAL A 125 14.90 -0.04 5.97
C VAL A 125 14.44 1.40 5.78
N ASP A 126 14.59 2.22 6.82
CA ASP A 126 14.27 3.66 6.79
C ASP A 126 14.83 4.35 5.54
N ALA A 127 13.99 5.16 4.90
CA ALA A 127 14.33 6.02 3.78
C ALA A 127 14.69 7.44 4.25
N GLU A 128 15.43 8.17 3.43
CA GLU A 128 15.77 9.57 3.73
C GLU A 128 14.55 10.50 3.69
N GLU A 129 13.49 10.10 3.00
CA GLU A 129 12.27 10.87 2.80
C GLU A 129 11.06 9.97 2.52
N PRO A 130 9.81 10.49 2.59
CA PRO A 130 8.63 9.71 2.25
C PRO A 130 8.70 9.13 0.84
N GLU A 131 8.23 7.90 0.69
CA GLU A 131 8.25 7.16 -0.57
C GLU A 131 6.84 6.87 -1.08
N CYS A 132 6.72 6.70 -2.39
CA CYS A 132 5.57 6.14 -3.07
C CYS A 132 5.97 4.79 -3.67
N TRP A 133 5.22 3.75 -3.33
CA TRP A 133 5.41 2.39 -3.78
C TRP A 133 4.24 2.00 -4.68
N ILE A 134 4.55 1.41 -5.83
CA ILE A 134 3.56 0.86 -6.75
C ILE A 134 3.86 -0.62 -6.99
N ALA A 135 2.83 -1.43 -7.19
CA ALA A 135 3.05 -2.83 -7.52
C ALA A 135 1.95 -3.46 -8.35
N ILE A 136 2.32 -4.55 -9.02
CA ILE A 136 1.41 -5.55 -9.57
C ILE A 136 1.72 -6.89 -8.90
N ILE A 137 0.67 -7.58 -8.48
CA ILE A 137 0.76 -8.84 -7.75
C ILE A 137 -0.11 -9.87 -8.46
N GLU A 138 0.39 -11.08 -8.62
CA GLU A 138 -0.39 -12.27 -9.00
C GLU A 138 -0.63 -13.10 -7.73
N PRO A 139 -1.66 -12.81 -6.92
CA PRO A 139 -1.86 -13.53 -5.67
C PRO A 139 -2.47 -14.90 -5.96
N LYS A 140 -1.84 -15.95 -5.43
CA LYS A 140 -2.36 -17.33 -5.51
C LYS A 140 -2.73 -17.80 -4.10
N PRO A 141 -3.90 -17.39 -3.55
CA PRO A 141 -4.36 -17.90 -2.28
C PRO A 141 -4.64 -19.41 -2.37
N THR A 142 -4.49 -20.11 -1.25
CA THR A 142 -4.77 -21.56 -1.19
C THR A 142 -6.22 -21.89 -1.56
N ASN A 143 -7.17 -21.04 -1.14
CA ASN A 143 -8.55 -21.13 -1.58
C ASN A 143 -8.83 -20.11 -2.72
N PRO A 144 -9.12 -20.58 -3.96
CA PRO A 144 -9.42 -19.69 -5.09
C PRO A 144 -10.75 -18.92 -4.97
N GLU A 145 -11.65 -19.35 -4.07
CA GLU A 145 -12.91 -18.66 -3.78
C GLU A 145 -12.76 -17.55 -2.72
N THR A 146 -11.57 -17.35 -2.14
CA THR A 146 -11.32 -16.24 -1.20
C THR A 146 -11.63 -14.92 -1.90
N ARG A 147 -12.33 -14.02 -1.20
CA ARG A 147 -12.70 -12.71 -1.76
C ARG A 147 -11.45 -11.87 -2.00
N ILE A 148 -11.44 -11.06 -3.05
CA ILE A 148 -10.28 -10.24 -3.38
C ILE A 148 -9.94 -9.22 -2.29
N TYR A 149 -10.93 -8.76 -1.51
CA TYR A 149 -10.67 -7.89 -0.35
C TYR A 149 -9.85 -8.62 0.72
N ASP A 150 -10.21 -9.86 1.04
CA ASP A 150 -9.49 -10.67 2.02
C ASP A 150 -8.08 -11.01 1.49
N VAL A 151 -7.93 -11.23 0.18
CA VAL A 151 -6.61 -11.37 -0.48
C VAL A 151 -5.78 -10.10 -0.35
N ALA A 152 -6.37 -8.92 -0.57
CA ALA A 152 -5.68 -7.64 -0.40
C ALA A 152 -5.21 -7.43 1.05
N GLU A 153 -6.01 -7.81 2.05
CA GLU A 153 -5.59 -7.80 3.46
C GLU A 153 -4.44 -8.78 3.74
N MET A 154 -4.46 -9.98 3.14
CA MET A 154 -3.35 -10.92 3.25
C MET A 154 -2.07 -10.39 2.60
N ILE A 155 -2.17 -9.82 1.39
CA ILE A 155 -1.03 -9.21 0.70
C ILE A 155 -0.42 -8.14 1.58
N TRP A 156 -1.26 -7.26 2.12
CA TRP A 156 -0.83 -6.19 2.99
C TRP A 156 -0.05 -6.72 4.20
N LYS A 157 -0.60 -7.73 4.88
CA LYS A 157 0.02 -8.31 6.08
C LYS A 157 1.35 -9.01 5.77
N TRP A 158 1.50 -9.60 4.59
CA TRP A 158 2.57 -10.58 4.32
C TRP A 158 3.59 -10.19 3.24
N ILE A 159 3.39 -9.10 2.50
CA ILE A 159 4.41 -8.65 1.55
C ILE A 159 5.67 -8.22 2.29
N ARG A 160 6.83 -8.80 1.93
CA ARG A 160 8.13 -8.56 2.57
C ARG A 160 9.22 -8.41 1.52
N ILE A 161 9.30 -7.23 0.91
CA ILE A 161 10.18 -6.98 -0.24
C ILE A 161 11.64 -7.29 0.10
N GLU A 162 12.15 -6.78 1.22
CA GLU A 162 13.55 -6.91 1.61
C GLU A 162 14.02 -8.36 1.82
N THR A 163 13.10 -9.29 2.12
CA THR A 163 13.44 -10.71 2.38
C THR A 163 12.97 -11.66 1.28
N THR A 164 12.09 -11.22 0.37
CA THR A 164 11.51 -12.08 -0.66
C THR A 164 11.79 -11.61 -2.09
N ALA A 165 12.58 -10.53 -2.26
CA ALA A 165 13.09 -10.08 -3.55
C ALA A 165 14.04 -11.11 -4.16
N GLU A 166 13.94 -11.28 -5.48
CA GLU A 166 14.70 -12.28 -6.23
C GLU A 166 15.50 -11.65 -7.35
N GLU A 167 14.94 -10.64 -8.01
CA GLU A 167 15.58 -9.94 -9.11
C GLU A 167 15.13 -8.49 -9.19
N GLU A 168 15.92 -7.67 -9.89
CA GLU A 168 15.58 -6.30 -10.24
C GLU A 168 15.86 -6.07 -11.72
N SER A 169 14.86 -5.58 -12.46
CA SER A 169 14.99 -5.20 -13.87
C SER A 169 14.15 -3.96 -14.17
N ASP A 170 14.72 -3.00 -14.90
CA ASP A 170 14.06 -1.75 -15.31
C ASP A 170 13.43 -0.95 -14.14
N GLY A 171 14.06 -1.07 -12.97
CA GLY A 171 13.61 -0.47 -11.70
C GLY A 171 12.38 -1.13 -11.10
N TRP A 172 11.98 -2.31 -11.56
CA TRP A 172 11.02 -3.19 -10.88
C TRP A 172 11.80 -4.24 -10.10
N ILE A 173 11.49 -4.34 -8.82
CA ILE A 173 11.93 -5.41 -7.93
C ILE A 173 10.87 -6.50 -8.02
N SER A 174 11.27 -7.71 -8.39
CA SER A 174 10.38 -8.87 -8.45
C SER A 174 10.69 -9.83 -7.31
N GLY A 175 9.66 -10.50 -6.83
CA GLY A 175 9.79 -11.57 -5.85
C GLY A 175 8.55 -12.43 -5.79
N ARG A 176 8.45 -13.27 -4.76
CA ARG A 176 7.33 -14.19 -4.60
C ARG A 176 6.85 -14.31 -3.17
N PHE A 177 5.60 -14.73 -3.02
CA PHE A 177 5.07 -15.13 -1.72
C PHE A 177 5.43 -16.58 -1.43
N TYR A 178 5.75 -16.83 -0.16
CA TYR A 178 6.00 -18.17 0.36
C TYR A 178 4.95 -18.46 1.43
N PRO A 179 4.06 -19.44 1.22
CA PRO A 179 3.14 -19.89 2.24
C PRO A 179 3.90 -20.31 3.50
N ASN A 180 3.36 -20.00 4.68
CA ASN A 180 4.00 -20.35 5.94
C ASN A 180 2.97 -20.69 7.04
N ASP A 181 3.45 -21.41 8.05
CA ASP A 181 2.63 -21.89 9.17
C ASP A 181 2.13 -20.75 10.09
N PHE A 182 2.64 -19.53 9.92
CA PHE A 182 2.28 -18.35 10.70
C PHE A 182 1.08 -17.59 10.11
N GLY A 183 0.39 -18.16 9.11
CA GLY A 183 -0.89 -17.65 8.60
C GLY A 183 -0.81 -16.95 7.24
N SER A 184 0.32 -17.04 6.53
CA SER A 184 0.36 -16.67 5.11
C SER A 184 -0.04 -17.87 4.26
N GLU A 185 -1.24 -17.82 3.67
CA GLU A 185 -1.69 -18.81 2.68
C GLU A 185 -1.43 -18.38 1.23
N LEU A 186 -0.74 -17.24 1.05
CA LEU A 186 -0.45 -16.68 -0.27
C LEU A 186 0.77 -17.34 -0.90
N ASN A 187 0.60 -17.76 -2.14
CA ASN A 187 1.66 -18.03 -3.09
C ASN A 187 1.61 -17.00 -4.24
N GLY A 188 2.44 -17.13 -5.26
CA GLY A 188 2.45 -16.28 -6.45
C GLY A 188 3.54 -15.21 -6.41
N PHE A 189 3.45 -14.24 -7.30
CA PHE A 189 4.55 -13.31 -7.59
C PHE A 189 4.13 -11.86 -7.36
N TRP A 190 5.11 -11.01 -7.07
CA TRP A 190 4.91 -9.58 -6.95
C TRP A 190 6.01 -8.84 -7.70
N HIS A 191 5.65 -7.69 -8.25
CA HIS A 191 6.55 -6.74 -8.90
C HIS A 191 6.30 -5.38 -8.28
N VAL A 192 7.32 -4.80 -7.64
CA VAL A 192 7.22 -3.53 -6.93
C VAL A 192 8.21 -2.53 -7.50
N LYS A 193 7.80 -1.28 -7.56
CA LYS A 193 8.67 -0.14 -7.85
C LYS A 193 8.43 0.94 -6.79
N ARG A 194 9.51 1.50 -6.25
CA ARG A 194 9.46 2.57 -5.26
C ARG A 194 10.23 3.80 -5.74
N PHE A 195 9.79 4.98 -5.34
CA PHE A 195 10.42 6.25 -5.66
C PHE A 195 10.05 7.32 -4.62
N PRO A 196 10.86 8.38 -4.46
CA PRO A 196 10.55 9.45 -3.51
C PRO A 196 9.22 10.15 -3.81
N LEU A 197 8.41 10.37 -2.78
CA LEU A 197 7.11 11.03 -2.92
C LEU A 197 7.23 12.46 -3.48
N LYS A 198 8.34 13.15 -3.19
CA LYS A 198 8.62 14.51 -3.69
C LYS A 198 8.68 14.60 -5.22
N GLU A 199 8.88 13.49 -5.92
CA GLU A 199 8.88 13.48 -7.39
C GLU A 199 7.46 13.69 -7.97
N ILE A 200 6.42 13.43 -7.17
CA ILE A 200 5.02 13.66 -7.56
C ILE A 200 4.63 15.12 -7.30
N SER A 201 5.03 16.00 -8.21
CA SER A 201 4.69 17.44 -8.12
C SER A 201 3.58 17.90 -9.09
N SER A 202 3.11 17.02 -9.98
CA SER A 202 2.10 17.36 -10.98
C SER A 202 1.33 16.14 -11.49
N ILE A 203 0.23 16.39 -12.21
CA ILE A 203 -0.53 15.33 -12.90
C ILE A 203 0.34 14.59 -13.93
N TYR A 204 1.26 15.28 -14.59
CA TYR A 204 2.20 14.64 -15.52
C TYR A 204 3.08 13.60 -14.80
N HIS A 205 3.57 13.92 -13.60
CA HIS A 205 4.34 12.98 -12.79
C HIS A 205 3.49 11.81 -12.29
N ILE A 206 2.22 12.03 -11.95
CA ILE A 206 1.28 10.94 -11.63
C ILE A 206 1.18 9.95 -12.79
N TYR A 207 1.01 10.42 -14.03
CA TYR A 207 0.97 9.53 -15.19
C TYR A 207 2.30 8.81 -15.39
N LYS A 208 3.42 9.54 -15.37
CA LYS A 208 4.75 9.00 -15.64
C LYS A 208 5.23 7.99 -14.60
N LEU A 209 4.93 8.21 -13.32
CA LEU A 209 5.50 7.44 -12.21
C LEU A 209 4.53 6.39 -11.65
N ILE A 210 3.21 6.57 -11.80
CA ILE A 210 2.20 5.67 -11.21
C ILE A 210 1.33 5.02 -12.29
N ILE A 211 0.56 5.83 -13.04
CA ILE A 211 -0.49 5.29 -13.91
C ILE A 211 0.10 4.45 -15.05
N ASN A 212 0.98 5.05 -15.86
CA ASN A 212 1.55 4.37 -17.02
C ASN A 212 2.34 3.12 -16.58
N PRO A 213 3.28 3.20 -15.62
CA PRO A 213 4.03 2.03 -15.18
C PRO A 213 3.14 0.86 -14.73
N LEU A 214 2.06 1.12 -13.98
CA LEU A 214 1.16 0.05 -13.54
C LEU A 214 0.36 -0.54 -14.71
N THR A 215 -0.19 0.30 -15.58
CA THR A 215 -1.03 -0.17 -16.70
C THR A 215 -0.22 -0.89 -17.77
N GLU A 216 1.00 -0.42 -18.05
CA GLU A 216 1.93 -1.05 -18.98
C GLU A 216 2.46 -2.36 -18.40
N LYS A 217 2.87 -2.38 -17.11
CA LYS A 217 3.37 -3.62 -16.48
C LYS A 217 2.29 -4.70 -16.41
N LEU A 218 1.05 -4.34 -16.12
CA LEU A 218 -0.04 -5.30 -16.17
C LEU A 218 -0.24 -5.86 -17.59
N THR A 219 -0.17 -5.00 -18.62
CA THR A 219 -0.32 -5.42 -20.02
C THR A 219 0.79 -6.41 -20.41
N GLU A 220 2.04 -6.11 -20.06
CA GLU A 220 3.19 -7.00 -20.27
C GLU A 220 2.97 -8.38 -19.61
N LEU A 221 2.53 -8.39 -18.34
CA LEU A 221 2.32 -9.62 -17.59
C LEU A 221 1.15 -10.47 -18.10
N GLU A 222 0.14 -9.85 -18.71
CA GLU A 222 -0.97 -10.55 -19.37
C GLU A 222 -0.58 -11.12 -20.74
N GLU A 223 0.38 -10.51 -21.46
CA GLU A 223 0.81 -10.94 -22.80
C GLU A 223 1.81 -12.12 -22.80
N ILE A 224 2.51 -12.36 -21.68
CA ILE A 224 3.52 -13.43 -21.55
C ILE A 224 2.88 -14.84 -21.37
N GLN A 225 1.55 -14.92 -21.28
CA GLN A 225 0.79 -16.17 -21.04
C GLN A 225 0.20 -16.79 -22.30
#